data_AF-A0A2N2DE31-F1
#
_entry.id   AF-A0A2N2DE31-F1
#
_cell.length_a   1.000
_cell.length_b   1.000
_cell.length_c   1.000
_cell.angle_alpha   90.00
_cell.angle_beta   90.00
_cell.angle_gamma   90.00
#
_symmetry.space_group_name_H-M   'P 1'
#
loop_
_entity.id
_entity.type
_entity.pdbx_description
1 polymer ?
#
loop_
_entity_poly.entity_id
_entity_poly.type
_entity_poly.pdbx_seq_one_letter_code
_entity_poly.pdbx_strand_id
1 'polypeptide(L)' 'SNILDHVKVLEELDTRDISPTFHVFPLKNVYRKDEVKEVLDREEVLKNAPDKENGFFKVPRIIE' A
#
# COMPACT_ATOMS: atom_id res chain seq x y z
N SER A 1 -27.65 -1.01 -0.78
CA SER A 1 -26.49 -1.59 -1.51
C SER A 1 -26.26 -2.93 -0.85
N ASN A 2 -26.57 -4.04 -1.52
CA ASN A 2 -26.74 -5.36 -0.87
C ASN A 2 -25.52 -5.78 -0.01
N ILE A 3 -24.30 -5.41 -0.44
CA ILE A 3 -23.06 -5.68 0.30
C ILE A 3 -23.02 -4.97 1.65
N LEU A 4 -23.36 -3.67 1.70
CA LEU A 4 -23.36 -2.91 2.96
C LEU A 4 -24.45 -3.40 3.92
N ASP A 5 -25.59 -3.83 3.36
CA ASP A 5 -26.69 -4.37 4.17
C ASP A 5 -26.33 -5.72 4.78
N HIS A 6 -25.55 -6.56 4.08
CA HIS A 6 -25.05 -7.83 4.61
C HIS A 6 -23.99 -7.67 5.71
N VAL A 7 -23.12 -6.65 5.63
CA VAL A 7 -22.06 -6.40 6.63
C VAL A 7 -22.63 -6.09 8.03
N LYS A 8 -23.86 -5.59 8.12
CA LYS A 8 -24.54 -5.26 9.40
C LYS A 8 -24.71 -6.45 10.34
N VAL A 9 -24.65 -7.69 9.85
CA VAL A 9 -24.67 -8.91 10.71
C VAL A 9 -23.54 -8.90 11.75
N LEU A 10 -22.42 -8.23 11.45
CA LEU A 10 -21.30 -8.10 12.38
C LEU A 10 -21.63 -7.23 13.62
N GLU A 11 -22.68 -6.39 13.58
CA GLU A 11 -23.11 -5.55 14.71
C GLU A 11 -23.71 -6.37 15.87
N GLU A 12 -24.05 -7.63 15.64
CA GLU A 12 -24.60 -8.54 16.65
C GLU A 12 -23.57 -8.98 17.71
N LEU A 13 -22.27 -8.76 17.45
CA LEU A 13 -21.18 -9.17 18.32
C LEU A 13 -20.67 -8.00 19.18
N ASP A 14 -20.62 -8.19 20.51
CA ASP A 14 -20.01 -7.23 21.43
C ASP A 14 -18.48 -7.32 21.38
N THR A 15 -17.84 -6.23 21.00
CA THR A 15 -16.37 -6.14 20.85
C THR A 15 -15.74 -5.04 21.70
N ARG A 16 -16.48 -4.47 22.66
CA ARG A 16 -16.03 -3.31 23.46
C ARG A 16 -14.74 -3.56 24.24
N ASP A 17 -14.53 -4.80 24.70
CA ASP A 17 -13.42 -5.18 25.58
C ASP A 17 -12.33 -6.00 24.85
N ILE A 18 -12.41 -6.12 23.52
CA ILE A 18 -11.38 -6.81 22.73
C ILE A 18 -10.59 -5.81 21.88
N SER A 19 -9.27 -5.96 21.88
CA SER A 19 -8.42 -5.18 20.98
C SER A 19 -8.54 -5.71 19.55
N PRO A 20 -8.55 -4.85 18.52
CA PRO A 20 -8.51 -5.28 17.13
C PRO A 20 -7.28 -6.14 16.84
N THR A 21 -7.43 -7.15 15.99
CA THR A 21 -6.30 -7.95 15.50
C THR A 21 -5.75 -7.34 14.22
N PHE A 22 -4.60 -6.65 14.31
CA PHE A 22 -3.95 -6.02 13.14
C PHE A 22 -3.09 -7.00 12.33
N HIS A 23 -2.39 -7.90 13.02
CA HIS A 23 -1.52 -8.90 12.43
C HIS A 23 -1.73 -10.23 13.15
N VAL A 24 -1.72 -11.33 12.40
CA VAL A 24 -1.87 -12.69 12.97
C VAL A 24 -0.63 -13.16 13.74
N PHE A 25 0.52 -12.53 13.50
CA PHE A 25 1.77 -12.79 14.20
C PHE A 25 2.14 -11.63 15.13
N PRO A 26 2.81 -11.89 16.26
CA PRO A 26 3.34 -10.84 17.12
C PRO A 26 4.52 -10.15 16.41
N LEU A 27 4.23 -9.06 15.70
CA LEU A 27 5.25 -8.24 15.07
C LEU A 27 5.92 -7.35 16.11
N LYS A 28 7.24 -7.23 15.98
CA LYS A 28 8.06 -6.23 16.64
C LYS A 28 8.64 -5.29 15.60
N ASN A 29 9.12 -4.12 16.00
CA ASN A 29 9.72 -3.17 15.06
C ASN A 29 10.86 -3.83 14.27
N VAL A 30 10.67 -3.96 12.95
CA VAL A 30 11.67 -4.49 12.02
C VAL A 30 12.33 -3.31 11.32
N TYR A 31 13.54 -2.97 11.73
CA TYR A 31 14.31 -1.87 11.14
C TYR A 31 15.19 -2.37 9.99
N ARG A 32 15.26 -1.58 8.92
CA ARG A 32 16.29 -1.72 7.87
C ARG A 32 17.56 -1.00 8.33
N LYS A 33 18.72 -1.61 8.15
CA LYS A 33 20.01 -0.91 8.32
C LYS A 33 20.15 0.22 7.32
N ASP A 34 20.82 1.29 7.71
CA ASP A 34 21.07 2.43 6.83
C ASP A 34 22.29 2.22 5.94
N GLU A 35 22.13 1.36 4.94
CA GLU A 35 23.17 0.97 3.99
C GLU A 35 22.68 1.17 2.55
N VAL A 36 23.57 1.63 1.68
CA VAL A 36 23.33 1.74 0.24
C VAL A 36 23.22 0.33 -0.35
N LYS A 37 22.29 0.14 -1.29
CA LYS A 37 22.09 -1.12 -2.00
C LYS A 37 22.18 -0.90 -3.50
N GLU A 38 22.34 -1.99 -4.23
CA GLU A 38 22.17 -2.00 -5.67
C GLU A 38 20.81 -1.43 -6.05
N VAL A 39 20.81 -0.57 -7.07
CA VAL A 39 19.61 0.08 -7.61
C VAL A 39 19.30 -0.52 -8.97
N LEU A 40 18.01 -0.56 -9.31
CA LEU A 40 17.57 -1.05 -10.61
C LEU A 40 18.07 -0.12 -11.73
N ASP A 41 18.32 -0.70 -12.91
CA ASP A 41 18.64 0.09 -14.08
C ASP A 41 17.45 0.97 -14.49
N ARG A 42 17.74 2.18 -14.97
CA ARG A 42 16.70 3.15 -15.32
C ARG A 42 15.77 2.65 -16.43
N GLU A 43 16.27 1.89 -17.39
CA GLU A 43 15.46 1.31 -18.45
C GLU A 43 14.49 0.26 -17.91
N GLU A 44 14.95 -0.56 -16.95
CA GLU A 44 14.12 -1.55 -16.26
C GLU A 44 13.00 -0.88 -15.46
N VAL A 45 13.32 0.17 -14.70
CA VAL A 45 12.35 0.95 -13.92
C VAL A 45 11.26 1.54 -14.82
N LEU A 46 11.63 2.04 -16.00
CA LEU A 46 10.70 2.68 -16.95
C LEU A 46 10.04 1.68 -17.92
N LYS A 47 10.30 0.38 -17.80
CA LYS A 47 9.80 -0.63 -18.74
C LYS A 47 8.28 -0.67 -18.82
N ASN A 48 7.61 -0.50 -17.67
CA ASN A 48 6.14 -0.57 -17.56
C ASN A 48 5.47 0.81 -17.45
N ALA A 49 6.22 1.89 -17.63
CA ALA A 49 5.66 3.24 -17.62
C ALA A 49 4.65 3.40 -18.77
N PRO A 50 3.39 3.81 -18.53
CA PRO A 50 2.41 4.05 -19.60
C PRO A 50 2.88 5.10 -20.61
N ASP A 51 3.56 6.15 -20.13
CA ASP A 51 4.24 7.15 -20.93
C ASP A 51 5.56 7.52 -20.25
N LYS A 52 6.62 7.70 -21.04
CA LYS A 52 7.96 8.04 -20.57
C LYS A 52 8.66 8.95 -21.56
N GLU A 53 9.39 9.93 -21.04
CA GLU A 53 10.09 10.91 -21.84
C GLU A 53 11.42 11.27 -21.16
N ASN A 54 12.53 11.21 -21.92
CA ASN A 54 13.86 11.60 -21.46
C ASN A 54 14.33 10.96 -20.14
N GLY A 55 13.90 9.73 -19.85
CA GLY A 55 14.24 9.03 -18.60
C GLY A 55 13.35 9.38 -17.42
N PHE A 56 12.20 10.03 -17.66
CA PHE A 56 11.19 10.37 -16.66
C PHE A 56 9.87 9.66 -16.96
N PHE A 57 9.05 9.45 -15.92
CA PHE A 57 7.64 9.14 -16.09
C PHE A 57 6.92 10.40 -16.55
N LYS A 58 6.18 10.30 -17.65
CA LYS A 58 5.41 11.42 -18.18
C LYS A 58 3.98 11.36 -17.66
N VAL A 59 3.52 12.48 -17.11
CA VAL A 59 2.17 12.64 -16.55
C VAL A 59 1.55 13.95 -17.04
N PRO A 60 0.22 14.08 -17.05
CA PRO A 60 -0.44 15.37 -17.26
C PRO A 60 0.09 16.40 -16.27
N ARG A 61 0.28 17.64 -16.74
CA ARG A 61 0.69 18.75 -15.87
C ARG A 61 -0.36 18.93 -14.77
N ILE A 62 0.07 18.94 -13.52
CA ILE A 62 -0.78 19.33 -12.39
C ILE A 62 -1.03 20.84 -12.51
N ILE A 63 -2.30 21.22 -12.60
CA ILE A 63 -2.78 22.60 -12.65
C ILE A 63 -3.56 22.84 -11.35
N GLU A 64 -3.45 24.04 -10.78
CA GLU A 64 -4.29 24.51 -9.67
C GLU A 64 -5.54 25.22 -10.21
#